data_AF-A0A821Z6V0-F1
#
_entry.id   AF-A0A821Z6V0-F1
#
_cell.length_a   1.000
_cell.length_b   1.000
_cell.length_c   1.000
_cell.angle_alpha   90.00
_cell.angle_beta   90.00
_cell.angle_gamma   90.00
#
_symmetry.space_group_name_H-M   'P 1'
#
loop_
_entity.id
_entity.type
_entity.pdbx_description
1 polymer ?
#
loop_
_entity_poly.entity_id
_entity_poly.type
_entity_poly.pdbx_seq_one_letter_code
_entity_poly.pdbx_strand_id
1 'polypeptide(L)'
;MASRDINEPQHALRFLDVHEESEEMFLPIQDFETTPLVSLNDAVVPIQTIIPDVKHMIKTVKANSGESEDGLTRDESNSIRLYSLEWQPREKSLFYILNQALRADNRQQLKPWLLFLRLILTALAHLPSTSLTVYRGINMNLTAKYRPDKTV
;
A
#
# COMPACT_ATOMS: atom_id res chain seq x y z
N MET A 1 8.32 -31.86 -9.59
CA MET A 1 8.23 -30.77 -10.61
C MET A 1 6.79 -30.73 -11.08
N ALA A 2 5.96 -29.90 -10.45
CA ALA A 2 4.58 -29.70 -10.88
C ALA A 2 4.53 -28.45 -11.76
N SER A 3 4.13 -28.61 -13.02
CA SER A 3 3.89 -27.54 -13.98
C SER A 3 2.95 -26.50 -13.39
N ARG A 4 3.33 -25.23 -13.50
CA ARG A 4 2.46 -24.10 -13.19
C ARG A 4 1.38 -24.02 -14.28
N ASP A 5 0.14 -24.19 -13.84
CA ASP A 5 -1.05 -24.12 -14.69
C ASP A 5 -1.30 -22.66 -15.09
N ILE A 6 -1.66 -22.44 -16.35
CA ILE A 6 -1.58 -21.14 -17.05
C ILE A 6 -2.83 -20.27 -16.83
N ASN A 7 -3.64 -20.58 -15.80
CA ASN A 7 -4.93 -19.95 -15.55
C ASN A 7 -5.16 -19.65 -14.05
N GLU A 8 -4.19 -19.03 -13.38
CA GLU A 8 -4.50 -18.42 -12.07
C GLU A 8 -5.33 -17.14 -12.31
N PRO A 9 -6.52 -17.01 -11.68
CA PRO A 9 -7.33 -15.80 -11.80
C PRO A 9 -6.52 -14.59 -11.29
N GLN A 10 -6.59 -13.45 -11.98
CA GLN A 10 -5.78 -12.26 -11.72
C GLN A 10 -5.84 -11.77 -10.26
N HIS A 11 -6.91 -12.10 -9.53
CA HIS A 11 -7.08 -11.78 -8.11
C HIS A 11 -6.25 -12.66 -7.15
N ALA A 12 -5.79 -13.86 -7.55
CA ALA A 12 -5.01 -14.76 -6.71
C ALA A 12 -3.63 -14.18 -6.36
N LEU A 13 -3.08 -13.33 -7.24
CA LEU A 13 -1.76 -12.72 -7.04
C LEU A 13 -1.76 -11.63 -5.97
N ARG A 14 -2.92 -11.11 -5.54
CA ARG A 14 -3.04 -9.99 -4.58
C ARG A 14 -2.42 -10.31 -3.22
N PHE A 15 -2.31 -11.58 -2.85
CA PHE A 15 -2.00 -12.00 -1.47
C PHE A 15 -0.69 -12.78 -1.31
N LEU A 16 0.23 -12.70 -2.27
CA LEU A 16 1.46 -13.51 -2.33
C LEU A 16 2.66 -12.96 -1.54
N ASP A 17 2.60 -11.74 -1.02
CA ASP A 17 3.74 -11.02 -0.45
C ASP A 17 3.98 -11.26 1.05
N VAL A 18 3.25 -12.21 1.66
CA VAL A 18 3.35 -12.50 3.10
C VAL A 18 4.67 -13.17 3.49
N HIS A 19 5.38 -13.76 2.52
CA HIS A 19 6.70 -14.35 2.76
C HIS A 19 7.76 -13.32 3.19
N GLU A 20 7.59 -12.06 2.79
CA GLU A 20 8.52 -10.94 3.06
C GLU A 20 8.16 -10.16 4.33
N GLU A 21 7.06 -10.52 5.02
CA GLU A 21 6.69 -9.89 6.29
C GLU A 21 7.63 -10.41 7.40
N SER A 22 8.57 -9.55 7.81
CA SER A 22 9.44 -9.76 8.97
C SER A 22 8.62 -9.70 10.26
N GLU A 23 8.95 -10.56 11.23
CA GLU A 23 8.40 -10.52 12.60
C GLU A 23 9.12 -9.46 13.47
N GLU A 24 10.10 -8.76 12.90
CA GLU A 24 10.86 -7.73 13.60
C GLU A 24 10.10 -6.41 13.66
N MET A 25 10.07 -5.82 14.86
CA MET A 25 9.52 -4.49 15.05
C MET A 25 10.50 -3.46 14.49
N PHE A 26 10.10 -2.79 13.41
CA PHE A 26 10.88 -1.72 12.81
C PHE A 26 10.90 -0.47 13.69
N LEU A 27 12.01 0.27 13.63
CA LEU A 27 12.09 1.61 14.19
C LEU A 27 11.08 2.55 13.51
N PRO A 28 10.57 3.57 14.23
CA PRO A 28 9.71 4.60 13.65
C PRO A 28 10.31 5.20 12.37
N ILE A 29 9.45 5.57 11.43
CA ILE A 29 9.87 6.23 10.20
C ILE A 29 10.32 7.64 10.57
N GLN A 30 11.63 7.90 10.44
CA GLN A 30 12.20 9.20 10.73
C GLN A 30 11.54 10.30 9.87
N ASP A 31 11.38 11.49 10.45
CA ASP A 31 10.80 12.69 9.83
C ASP A 31 9.31 12.58 9.43
N PHE A 32 8.64 11.45 9.70
CA PHE A 32 7.23 11.29 9.36
C PHE A 32 6.32 12.28 10.10
N GLU A 33 6.58 12.53 11.38
CA GLU A 33 5.76 13.43 12.21
C GLU A 33 5.81 14.89 11.73
N THR A 34 6.97 15.33 11.20
CA THR A 34 7.19 16.68 10.70
C THR A 34 6.88 16.81 9.20
N THR A 35 6.53 15.71 8.54
CA THR A 35 6.18 15.70 7.12
C THR A 35 4.86 16.46 6.89
N PRO A 36 4.83 17.46 5.98
CA PRO A 36 3.63 18.22 5.72
C PRO A 36 2.57 17.37 4.98
N LEU A 37 1.29 17.65 5.27
CA LEU A 37 0.19 17.16 4.45
C LEU A 37 0.11 17.99 3.16
N VAL A 38 0.07 17.34 2.01
CA VAL A 38 0.12 17.97 0.69
C VAL A 38 -0.90 17.35 -0.26
N SER A 39 -1.11 17.96 -1.43
CA SER A 39 -2.00 17.42 -2.47
C SER A 39 -1.49 16.08 -3.02
N LEU A 40 -2.36 15.29 -3.65
CA LEU A 40 -1.93 14.02 -4.24
C LEU A 40 -0.86 14.21 -5.34
N ASN A 41 -0.95 15.31 -6.10
CA ASN A 41 0.03 15.59 -7.14
C ASN A 41 1.42 15.84 -6.56
N ASP A 42 1.49 16.58 -5.44
CA ASP A 42 2.75 16.91 -4.78
C ASP A 42 3.29 15.70 -4.01
N ALA A 43 2.40 14.93 -3.39
CA ALA A 43 2.75 13.74 -2.63
C ALA A 43 3.51 12.70 -3.44
N VAL A 44 3.23 12.61 -4.74
CA VAL A 44 3.90 11.65 -5.62
C VAL A 44 5.18 12.17 -6.28
N VAL A 45 5.47 13.47 -6.20
CA VAL A 45 6.63 14.06 -6.88
C VAL A 45 7.93 13.31 -6.55
N PRO A 46 8.24 13.01 -5.27
CA PRO A 46 9.49 12.34 -4.94
C PRO A 46 9.55 10.87 -5.38
N ILE A 47 8.41 10.21 -5.57
CA ILE A 47 8.34 8.79 -6.00
C ILE A 47 8.24 8.62 -7.51
N GLN A 48 8.15 9.69 -8.30
CA GLN A 48 8.10 9.62 -9.78
C GLN A 48 9.34 8.93 -10.38
N THR A 49 10.49 9.05 -9.73
CA THR A 49 11.73 8.39 -10.16
C THR A 49 11.72 6.88 -9.88
N ILE A 50 10.94 6.45 -8.88
CA ILE A 50 10.79 5.05 -8.48
C ILE A 50 9.68 4.38 -9.30
N ILE A 51 8.59 5.11 -9.54
CA ILE A 51 7.43 4.65 -10.32
C ILE A 51 7.23 5.60 -11.50
N PRO A 52 7.85 5.31 -12.66
CA PRO A 52 7.74 6.16 -13.85
C PRO A 52 6.27 6.40 -14.27
N ASP A 53 5.41 5.40 -14.11
CA ASP A 53 4.01 5.44 -14.53
C ASP A 53 3.07 6.12 -13.52
N VAL A 54 3.56 6.61 -12.38
CA VAL A 54 2.68 7.17 -11.32
C VAL A 54 1.81 8.33 -11.81
N LYS A 55 2.29 9.11 -12.78
CA LYS A 55 1.50 10.18 -13.40
C LYS A 55 0.28 9.63 -14.17
N HIS A 56 0.44 8.49 -14.84
CA HIS A 56 -0.66 7.82 -15.53
C HIS A 56 -1.65 7.24 -14.53
N MET A 57 -1.15 6.60 -13.46
CA MET A 57 -1.99 6.11 -12.38
C MET A 57 -2.84 7.22 -11.74
N ILE A 58 -2.25 8.39 -11.48
CA ILE A 58 -2.96 9.57 -10.94
C ILE A 58 -4.06 10.03 -11.88
N LYS A 59 -3.77 10.13 -13.18
CA LYS A 59 -4.79 10.49 -14.18
C LYS A 59 -5.95 9.49 -14.14
N THR A 60 -5.65 8.20 -14.07
CA THR A 60 -6.66 7.14 -13.97
C THR A 60 -7.53 7.29 -12.73
N VAL A 61 -6.96 7.48 -11.53
CA VAL A 61 -7.76 7.62 -10.31
C VAL A 61 -8.56 8.93 -10.30
N LYS A 62 -7.99 10.03 -10.81
CA LYS A 62 -8.67 11.33 -10.89
C LYS A 62 -9.83 11.32 -11.89
N ALA A 63 -9.67 10.63 -13.02
CA ALA A 63 -10.74 10.47 -14.01
C ALA A 63 -11.92 9.65 -13.49
N ASN A 64 -11.64 8.69 -12.60
CA ASN A 64 -12.68 7.86 -11.98
C ASN A 64 -13.15 8.40 -10.61
N SER A 65 -12.69 9.59 -10.20
CA SER A 65 -13.10 10.22 -8.94
C SER A 65 -14.52 10.77 -9.03
N GLY A 66 -15.36 10.34 -8.09
CA GLY A 66 -16.62 11.02 -7.79
C GLY A 66 -16.43 12.12 -6.74
N GLU A 67 -17.55 12.58 -6.19
CA GLU A 67 -17.57 13.40 -4.98
C GLU A 67 -16.95 12.63 -3.81
N SER A 68 -16.28 13.35 -2.91
CA SER A 68 -15.70 12.76 -1.71
C SER A 68 -16.75 12.60 -0.62
N GLU A 69 -16.86 11.39 -0.07
CA GLU A 69 -17.75 11.04 1.05
C GLU A 69 -16.92 10.85 2.33
N ASP A 70 -17.60 10.54 3.44
CA ASP A 70 -16.97 10.15 4.72
C ASP A 70 -16.00 11.18 5.33
N GLY A 71 -16.19 12.47 5.02
CA GLY A 71 -15.35 13.55 5.54
C GLY A 71 -13.95 13.63 4.93
N LEU A 72 -13.67 12.83 3.90
CA LEU A 72 -12.40 12.86 3.18
C LEU A 72 -12.33 14.05 2.22
N THR A 73 -11.13 14.58 2.05
CA THR A 73 -10.85 15.43 0.89
C THR A 73 -10.74 14.59 -0.39
N ARG A 74 -10.85 15.23 -1.56
CA ARG A 74 -10.65 14.56 -2.84
C ARG A 74 -9.24 13.96 -3.00
N ASP A 75 -8.21 14.61 -2.43
CA ASP A 75 -6.84 14.09 -2.47
C ASP A 75 -6.67 12.87 -1.54
N GLU A 76 -7.27 12.91 -0.36
CA GLU A 76 -7.30 11.77 0.57
C GLU A 76 -8.00 10.56 -0.04
N SER A 77 -9.22 10.72 -0.57
CA SER A 77 -9.94 9.64 -1.24
C SER A 77 -9.15 9.07 -2.42
N ASN A 78 -8.51 9.94 -3.21
CA ASN A 78 -7.68 9.51 -4.32
C ASN A 78 -6.38 8.82 -3.90
N SER A 79 -5.83 9.13 -2.73
CA SER A 79 -4.67 8.42 -2.21
C SER A 79 -5.00 6.96 -1.87
N ILE A 80 -6.18 6.70 -1.30
CA ILE A 80 -6.70 5.35 -1.03
C ILE A 80 -6.94 4.61 -2.35
N ARG A 81 -7.61 5.27 -3.31
CA ARG A 81 -7.85 4.69 -4.65
C ARG A 81 -6.54 4.33 -5.34
N LEU A 82 -5.55 5.21 -5.28
CA LEU A 82 -4.22 5.00 -5.88
C LEU A 82 -3.49 3.83 -5.21
N TYR A 83 -3.58 3.68 -3.90
CA TYR A 83 -3.05 2.50 -3.20
C TYR A 83 -3.79 1.22 -3.56
N SER A 84 -5.10 1.26 -3.82
CA SER A 84 -5.84 0.07 -4.25
C SER A 84 -5.73 -0.22 -5.75
N LEU A 85 -5.14 0.67 -6.53
CA LEU A 85 -5.10 0.56 -7.99
C LEU A 85 -4.17 -0.57 -8.44
N GLU A 86 -4.74 -1.53 -9.17
CA GLU A 86 -3.94 -2.51 -9.89
C GLU A 86 -3.28 -1.88 -11.12
N TRP A 87 -2.04 -2.26 -11.38
CA TRP A 87 -1.30 -1.86 -12.56
C TRP A 87 -0.71 -3.09 -13.24
N GLN A 88 -0.48 -3.02 -14.54
CA GLN A 88 0.05 -4.14 -15.31
C GLN A 88 1.44 -3.82 -15.86
N PRO A 89 2.46 -4.65 -15.57
CA PRO A 89 2.42 -5.81 -14.67
C PRO A 89 2.29 -5.41 -13.18
N ARG A 90 1.80 -6.32 -12.31
CA ARG A 90 1.49 -6.06 -10.89
C ARG A 90 2.66 -5.45 -10.14
N GLU A 91 3.86 -5.88 -10.47
CA GLU A 91 5.10 -5.47 -9.81
C GLU A 91 5.41 -3.99 -10.02
N LYS A 92 4.75 -3.35 -11.00
CA LYS A 92 4.83 -1.92 -11.25
C LYS A 92 3.74 -1.11 -10.57
N SER A 93 2.79 -1.73 -9.89
CA SER A 93 1.74 -1.01 -9.15
C SER A 93 2.33 -0.30 -7.93
N LEU A 94 1.73 0.84 -7.57
CA LEU A 94 2.21 1.64 -6.45
C LEU A 94 2.21 0.85 -5.14
N PHE A 95 1.15 0.10 -4.86
CA PHE A 95 1.01 -0.65 -3.61
C PHE A 95 2.06 -1.75 -3.49
N TYR A 96 2.38 -2.42 -4.60
CA TYR A 96 3.36 -3.50 -4.60
C TYR A 96 4.76 -2.98 -4.24
N ILE A 97 5.14 -1.85 -4.84
CA ILE A 97 6.45 -1.23 -4.60
C ILE A 97 6.50 -0.60 -3.20
N LEU A 98 5.44 0.09 -2.78
CA LEU A 98 5.37 0.69 -1.45
C LEU A 98 5.44 -0.38 -0.34
N ASN A 99 4.65 -1.45 -0.45
CA ASN A 99 4.62 -2.49 0.57
C ASN A 99 5.97 -3.24 0.66
N GLN A 100 6.70 -3.41 -0.46
CA GLN A 100 8.09 -3.88 -0.40
C GLN A 100 9.00 -2.90 0.35
N ALA A 101 8.92 -1.60 0.04
CA ALA A 101 9.74 -0.59 0.73
C ALA A 101 9.42 -0.51 2.24
N LEU A 102 8.17 -0.74 2.63
CA LEU A 102 7.74 -0.78 4.03
C LEU A 102 8.30 -1.99 4.80
N ARG A 103 8.49 -3.13 4.11
CA ARG A 103 9.06 -4.36 4.67
C ARG A 103 10.58 -4.42 4.63
N ALA A 104 11.22 -3.54 3.87
CA ALA A 104 12.68 -3.49 3.79
C ALA A 104 13.31 -2.98 5.09
N ASP A 105 14.40 -3.64 5.52
CA ASP A 105 15.19 -3.24 6.69
C ASP A 105 15.78 -1.84 6.53
N ASN A 106 16.15 -1.48 5.30
CA ASN A 106 16.70 -0.16 4.99
C ASN A 106 15.60 0.91 4.97
N ARG A 107 15.34 1.50 6.13
CA ARG A 107 14.33 2.56 6.32
C ARG A 107 14.57 3.82 5.49
N GLN A 108 15.80 4.07 4.99
CA GLN A 108 16.06 5.20 4.09
C GLN A 108 15.30 5.08 2.77
N GLN A 109 14.90 3.87 2.37
CA GLN A 109 14.06 3.65 1.19
C GLN A 109 12.67 4.29 1.31
N LEU A 110 12.21 4.58 2.54
CA LEU A 110 10.92 5.22 2.79
C LEU A 110 10.95 6.74 2.67
N LYS A 111 12.13 7.37 2.62
CA LYS A 111 12.26 8.83 2.55
C LYS A 111 11.49 9.46 1.37
N PRO A 112 11.53 8.89 0.15
CA PRO A 112 10.73 9.42 -0.97
C PRO A 112 9.21 9.26 -0.77
N TRP A 113 8.79 8.32 0.07
CA TRP A 113 7.38 7.97 0.29
C TRP A 113 6.70 8.80 1.36
N LEU A 114 7.44 9.58 2.15
CA LEU A 114 6.92 10.28 3.33
C LEU A 114 5.68 11.13 3.02
N LEU A 115 5.69 11.91 1.94
CA LEU A 115 4.53 12.75 1.58
C LEU A 115 3.31 11.90 1.20
N PHE A 116 3.51 10.81 0.45
CA PHE A 116 2.42 9.90 0.10
C PHE A 116 1.88 9.15 1.32
N LEU A 117 2.78 8.65 2.19
CA LEU A 117 2.42 8.00 3.45
C LEU A 117 1.65 8.96 4.36
N ARG A 118 2.08 10.22 4.46
CA ARG A 118 1.39 11.25 5.23
C ARG A 118 -0.04 11.45 4.73
N LEU A 119 -0.23 11.55 3.41
CA LEU A 119 -1.55 11.72 2.80
C LEU A 119 -2.47 10.52 3.03
N ILE A 120 -2.01 9.31 2.72
CA ILE A 120 -2.86 8.11 2.83
C ILE A 120 -3.17 7.74 4.28
N LEU A 121 -2.21 7.87 5.21
CA LEU A 121 -2.46 7.57 6.62
C LEU A 121 -3.40 8.61 7.25
N THR A 122 -3.33 9.87 6.82
CA THR A 122 -4.32 10.89 7.22
C THR A 122 -5.70 10.54 6.69
N ALA A 123 -5.80 10.15 5.41
CA ALA A 123 -7.06 9.70 4.81
C ALA A 123 -7.67 8.52 5.59
N LEU A 124 -6.86 7.50 5.92
CA LEU A 124 -7.31 6.34 6.70
C LEU A 124 -7.71 6.72 8.14
N ALA A 125 -7.06 7.70 8.75
CA ALA A 125 -7.39 8.17 10.09
C ALA A 125 -8.73 8.94 10.17
N HIS A 126 -9.17 9.54 9.06
CA HIS A 126 -10.48 10.20 8.96
C HIS A 126 -11.65 9.20 8.80
N LEU A 127 -11.39 7.98 8.36
CA LEU A 127 -12.43 6.97 8.20
C LEU A 127 -12.99 6.51 9.55
N PRO A 128 -14.30 6.22 9.64
CA PRO A 128 -14.91 5.74 10.87
C PRO A 128 -14.34 4.37 11.27
N SER A 129 -13.94 4.25 12.54
CA SER A 129 -13.50 2.97 13.10
C SER A 129 -14.66 1.99 13.19
N THR A 130 -14.53 0.82 12.57
CA THR A 130 -15.56 -0.23 12.60
C THR A 130 -14.93 -1.57 13.00
N SER A 131 -15.58 -2.32 13.90
CA SER A 131 -15.16 -3.67 14.27
C SER A 131 -15.90 -4.69 13.42
N LEU A 132 -15.19 -5.41 12.55
CA LEU A 132 -15.75 -6.40 11.64
C LEU A 132 -14.82 -7.61 11.54
N THR A 133 -15.39 -8.78 11.30
CA THR A 133 -14.61 -9.96 10.88
C THR A 133 -14.26 -9.84 9.41
N VAL A 134 -12.96 -9.82 9.10
CA VAL A 134 -12.43 -9.80 7.73
C VAL A 134 -11.57 -11.04 7.47
N TYR A 135 -11.44 -11.42 6.20
CA TYR A 135 -10.63 -12.58 5.79
C TYR A 135 -9.52 -12.13 4.85
N ARG A 136 -8.27 -12.54 5.13
CA ARG A 136 -7.11 -12.39 4.23
C ARG A 136 -6.72 -13.79 3.75
N GLY A 137 -7.11 -14.14 2.52
CA GLY A 137 -6.61 -15.36 1.87
C GLY A 137 -5.14 -15.21 1.54
N ILE A 138 -4.35 -16.27 1.67
CA ILE A 138 -2.92 -16.28 1.35
C ILE A 138 -2.61 -17.59 0.61
N ASN A 139 -1.73 -17.54 -0.39
CA ASN A 139 -1.35 -18.74 -1.14
C ASN A 139 -0.08 -19.39 -0.53
N MET A 140 -0.04 -19.50 0.79
CA MET A 140 1.06 -20.13 1.52
C MET A 140 0.63 -20.65 2.89
N ASN A 141 1.34 -21.66 3.41
CA ASN A 141 1.10 -22.17 4.75
C ASN A 141 1.91 -21.37 5.79
N LEU A 142 1.21 -20.61 6.63
CA LEU A 142 1.81 -19.84 7.73
C LEU A 142 1.60 -20.45 9.12
N THR A 143 1.01 -21.64 9.23
CA THR A 143 0.58 -22.24 10.50
C THR A 143 1.69 -22.22 11.57
N ALA A 144 2.94 -22.45 11.16
CA ALA A 144 4.08 -22.47 12.09
C ALA A 144 4.44 -21.10 12.72
N LYS A 145 4.05 -19.98 12.08
CA LYS A 145 4.33 -18.61 12.56
C LYS A 145 3.33 -18.12 13.60
N TYR A 146 2.10 -18.66 13.60
CA TYR A 146 1.02 -18.21 14.50
C TYR A 146 0.91 -19.14 15.71
N ARG A 147 1.64 -18.81 16.79
CA ARG A 147 1.55 -19.54 18.06
C ARG A 147 0.52 -18.88 18.99
N PRO A 148 -0.30 -19.67 19.73
CA PRO A 148 -1.39 -19.12 20.55
C PRO A 148 -0.97 -18.10 21.62
N ASP A 149 0.30 -18.12 22.02
CA ASP A 149 0.90 -17.31 23.08
C ASP A 149 1.66 -16.07 22.56
N LYS A 150 1.69 -15.85 21.24
CA LYS A 150 2.38 -14.71 20.64
C LYS A 150 1.40 -13.75 19.98
N THR A 151 1.55 -12.47 20.30
CA THR A 151 0.97 -11.38 19.52
C THR A 151 1.71 -11.28 18.19
N VAL A 152 0.95 -11.05 17.11
CA VAL A 152 1.42 -10.89 15.74
C VAL A 152 1.20 -9.47 15.29
#